data_AF-Q6ZES7-F1
#
_entry.id   AF-Q6ZES7-F1
#
_cell.length_a   1.000
_cell.length_b   1.000
_cell.length_c   1.000
_cell.angle_alpha   90.00
_cell.angle_beta   90.00
_cell.angle_gamma   90.00
#
_symmetry.space_group_name_H-M   'P 1'
#
loop_
_entity.id
_entity.type
_entity.pdbx_description
1 polymer ?
#
loop_
_entity_poly.entity_id
_entity_poly.type
_entity_poly.pdbx_seq_one_letter_code
_entity_poly.pdbx_strand_id
1 'polypeptide(L)'
;MVAIAKLSASQPGRVKTLSEHPFPYPQQVTLPSWQLKNSKTAIVAGKSPGQRYILQKGDITATITACLNPNAPSTLTEQQFISNKYRHNLHFFAWLAGQKDLTDSSCLWTLISAPIAPDATPDEITQTFQQLETAWVEWYQWWQLH
;
A
#
# COMPACT_ATOMS: atom_id res chain seq x y z
N MET A 1 -76.80 12.32 1.13
CA MET A 1 -76.56 12.49 -0.32
C MET A 1 -75.08 12.73 -0.50
N VAL A 2 -74.40 11.81 -1.18
CA VAL A 2 -72.96 11.85 -1.45
C VAL A 2 -72.77 12.62 -2.76
N ALA A 3 -72.01 13.71 -2.72
CA ALA A 3 -71.59 14.44 -3.91
C ALA A 3 -70.08 14.29 -4.07
N ILE A 4 -69.68 13.54 -5.08
CA ILE A 4 -68.29 13.28 -5.47
C ILE A 4 -67.86 14.44 -6.38
N ALA A 5 -66.92 15.25 -5.91
CA ALA A 5 -66.30 16.30 -6.73
C ALA A 5 -65.15 15.70 -7.55
N LYS A 6 -65.20 15.94 -8.86
CA LYS A 6 -64.21 15.53 -9.87
C LYS A 6 -62.84 16.15 -9.59
N LEU A 7 -61.81 15.32 -9.70
CA LEU A 7 -60.39 15.71 -9.72
C LEU A 7 -60.09 16.57 -10.96
N SER A 8 -59.51 17.75 -10.75
CA SER A 8 -58.90 18.57 -11.80
C SER A 8 -57.38 18.42 -11.71
N ALA A 9 -56.76 18.11 -12.84
CA ALA A 9 -55.36 17.73 -12.93
C ALA A 9 -54.41 18.87 -12.51
N SER A 10 -53.47 18.53 -11.63
CA SER A 10 -52.30 19.35 -11.32
C SER A 10 -51.46 19.58 -12.58
N GLN A 11 -51.03 20.82 -12.82
CA GLN A 11 -50.09 21.16 -13.87
C GLN A 11 -48.83 20.27 -13.76
N PRO A 12 -48.28 19.75 -14.89
CA PRO A 12 -47.04 19.01 -14.84
C PRO A 12 -45.90 19.92 -14.38
N GLY A 13 -45.21 19.47 -13.33
CA GLY A 13 -44.03 20.14 -12.78
C GLY A 13 -42.97 20.36 -13.87
N ARG A 14 -42.35 21.53 -13.84
CA ARG A 14 -41.20 21.90 -14.68
C ARG A 14 -40.10 20.83 -14.52
N VAL A 15 -39.91 20.00 -15.55
CA VAL A 15 -38.74 19.13 -15.67
C VAL A 15 -37.51 20.06 -15.71
N LYS A 16 -36.66 19.99 -14.69
CA LYS A 16 -35.34 20.63 -14.75
C LYS A 16 -34.49 19.78 -15.68
N THR A 17 -34.37 20.19 -16.93
CA THR A 17 -33.41 19.62 -17.87
C THR A 17 -32.01 19.93 -17.33
N LEU A 18 -31.36 18.96 -16.68
CA LEU A 18 -29.94 19.06 -16.36
C LEU A 18 -29.20 19.06 -17.70
N SER A 19 -28.50 20.15 -17.97
CA SER A 19 -27.79 20.32 -19.22
C SER A 19 -26.55 19.43 -19.20
N GLU A 20 -26.67 18.27 -19.84
CA GLU A 20 -25.62 17.27 -20.01
C GLU A 20 -24.67 17.76 -21.12
N HIS A 21 -23.84 18.75 -20.81
CA HIS A 21 -22.74 19.11 -21.69
C HIS A 21 -21.66 18.02 -21.58
N PRO A 22 -21.26 17.37 -22.68
CA PRO A 22 -20.17 16.40 -22.64
C PRO A 22 -18.91 17.11 -22.15
N PHE A 23 -18.33 16.66 -21.03
CA PHE A 23 -17.06 17.17 -20.55
C PHE A 23 -15.97 16.70 -21.52
N PRO A 24 -15.36 17.58 -22.34
CA PRO A 24 -14.31 17.16 -23.24
C PRO A 24 -13.06 16.86 -22.41
N TYR A 25 -12.68 15.59 -22.34
CA TYR A 25 -11.40 15.22 -21.73
C TYR A 25 -10.26 15.83 -22.55
N PRO A 26 -9.36 16.60 -21.94
CA PRO A 26 -8.21 17.14 -22.66
C PRO A 26 -7.34 15.97 -23.13
N GLN A 27 -7.02 15.94 -24.42
CA GLN A 27 -6.12 14.93 -24.99
C GLN A 27 -4.66 15.11 -24.54
N GLN A 28 -4.35 16.20 -23.85
CA GLN A 28 -3.04 16.43 -23.25
C GLN A 28 -3.16 17.30 -21.99
N VAL A 29 -2.72 16.74 -20.86
CA VAL A 29 -2.56 17.47 -19.60
C VAL A 29 -1.14 18.05 -19.61
N THR A 30 -1.00 19.37 -19.70
CA THR A 30 0.29 20.03 -19.54
C THR A 30 0.73 19.92 -18.08
N LEU A 31 1.64 18.98 -17.81
CA LEU A 31 2.28 18.88 -16.51
C LEU A 31 3.15 20.13 -16.27
N PRO A 32 3.05 20.79 -15.12
CA PRO A 32 3.91 21.94 -14.80
C PRO A 32 5.39 21.53 -14.73
N SER A 33 6.27 22.50 -15.02
CA SER A 33 7.73 22.32 -15.12
C SER A 33 8.45 22.09 -13.79
N TRP A 34 7.74 22.04 -12.66
CA TRP A 34 8.26 21.42 -11.43
C TRP A 34 8.21 19.90 -11.58
N GLN A 35 8.89 19.34 -12.58
CA GLN A 35 9.14 17.90 -12.56
C GLN A 35 10.04 17.60 -11.38
N LEU A 36 9.68 16.61 -10.57
CA LEU A 36 10.58 15.97 -9.62
C LEU A 36 11.87 15.69 -10.39
N LYS A 37 12.93 16.43 -10.09
CA LYS A 37 14.27 16.11 -10.60
C LYS A 37 14.47 14.68 -10.16
N ASN A 38 14.59 13.77 -11.12
CA ASN A 38 14.91 12.37 -10.87
C ASN A 38 16.09 12.32 -9.92
N SER A 39 15.81 12.17 -8.63
CA SER A 39 16.81 11.82 -7.68
C SER A 39 17.15 10.39 -8.00
N LYS A 40 18.43 10.14 -8.24
CA LYS A 40 18.96 8.80 -8.46
C LYS A 40 18.73 8.07 -7.13
N THR A 41 17.55 7.49 -6.99
CA THR A 41 17.10 6.81 -5.78
C THR A 41 18.08 5.67 -5.57
N ALA A 42 18.85 5.74 -4.49
CA ALA A 42 19.71 4.64 -4.12
C ALA A 42 18.78 3.56 -3.55
N ILE A 43 18.50 2.54 -4.36
CA ILE A 43 17.72 1.36 -3.96
C ILE A 43 18.71 0.26 -3.60
N VAL A 44 18.71 -0.14 -2.34
CA VAL A 44 19.58 -1.20 -1.81
C VAL A 44 18.71 -2.31 -1.24
N ALA A 45 18.94 -3.55 -1.68
CA ALA A 45 18.30 -4.71 -1.07
C ALA A 45 19.06 -5.10 0.20
N GLY A 46 18.35 -5.14 1.33
CA GLY A 46 18.88 -5.60 2.61
C GLY A 46 18.43 -7.03 2.93
N LYS A 47 19.24 -7.73 3.73
CA LYS A 47 18.95 -9.09 4.19
C LYS A 47 19.44 -9.28 5.62
N SER A 48 18.54 -9.74 6.47
CA SER A 48 18.80 -10.19 7.85
C SER A 48 18.17 -11.60 8.01
N PRO A 49 18.51 -12.42 9.02
CA PRO A 49 17.90 -13.74 9.17
C PRO A 49 16.37 -13.68 9.17
N GLY A 50 15.74 -14.42 8.22
CA GLY A 50 14.29 -14.39 8.01
C GLY A 50 13.74 -13.14 7.33
N GLN A 51 14.59 -12.17 6.96
CA GLN A 51 14.16 -10.85 6.53
C GLN A 51 14.78 -10.46 5.18
N ARG A 52 13.92 -9.94 4.30
CA ARG A 52 14.25 -9.23 3.07
C ARG A 52 13.53 -7.89 3.07
N TYR A 53 14.23 -6.83 2.72
CA TYR A 53 13.68 -5.49 2.65
C TYR A 53 14.41 -4.66 1.60
N ILE A 54 13.78 -3.58 1.15
CA ILE A 54 14.41 -2.61 0.25
C ILE A 54 14.57 -1.30 1.02
N LEU A 55 15.80 -0.79 1.01
CA LEU A 55 16.16 0.55 1.44
C LEU A 55 16.13 1.49 0.23
N GLN A 56 15.49 2.64 0.37
CA GLN A 56 15.42 3.66 -0.67
C GLN A 56 15.81 5.02 -0.11
N LYS A 57 16.75 5.70 -0.76
CA LYS A 57 17.08 7.11 -0.50
C LYS A 57 16.28 8.01 -1.43
N GLY A 58 15.33 8.76 -0.88
CA GLY A 58 14.67 9.89 -1.55
C GLY A 58 15.44 11.20 -1.34
N ASP A 59 14.83 12.32 -1.73
CA ASP A 59 15.45 13.65 -1.59
C ASP A 59 15.52 14.11 -0.13
N ILE A 60 14.46 13.86 0.62
CA ILE A 60 14.31 14.28 2.02
C ILE A 60 13.87 13.13 2.94
N THR A 61 13.88 11.90 2.44
CA THR A 61 13.41 10.71 3.17
C THR A 61 14.27 9.50 2.87
N ALA A 62 14.51 8.66 3.87
CA ALA A 62 14.90 7.28 3.67
C ALA A 62 13.74 6.35 4.04
N THR A 63 13.58 5.26 3.30
CA THR A 63 12.46 4.32 3.48
C THR A 63 12.95 2.88 3.45
N ILE A 64 12.42 2.04 4.35
CA ILE A 64 12.47 0.59 4.28
C ILE A 64 11.07 0.06 3.94
N THR A 65 11.00 -0.88 3.00
CA THR A 65 9.74 -1.54 2.64
C THR A 65 9.90 -3.05 2.44
N ALA A 66 8.93 -3.83 2.93
CA ALA A 66 8.73 -5.23 2.58
C ALA A 66 7.33 -5.74 2.97
N CYS A 67 6.98 -6.91 2.44
CA CYS A 67 5.80 -7.69 2.82
C CYS A 67 6.19 -8.70 3.92
N LEU A 68 5.61 -8.56 5.11
CA LEU A 68 5.83 -9.45 6.26
C LEU A 68 4.87 -10.63 6.20
N ASN A 69 5.41 -11.84 6.31
CA ASN A 69 4.64 -13.09 6.20
C ASN A 69 4.45 -13.75 7.57
N PRO A 70 3.23 -14.16 7.97
CA PRO A 70 2.94 -14.60 9.34
C PRO A 70 3.85 -15.71 9.84
N ASN A 71 4.06 -16.75 9.03
CA ASN A 71 4.93 -17.87 9.38
C ASN A 71 6.02 -18.11 8.33
N ALA A 72 6.45 -17.07 7.63
CA ALA A 72 7.52 -17.18 6.63
C ALA A 72 8.43 -15.95 6.62
N PRO A 73 9.61 -16.03 5.99
CA PRO A 73 10.46 -14.87 5.81
C PRO A 73 9.75 -13.72 5.08
N SER A 74 10.14 -12.47 5.32
CA SER A 74 9.58 -11.35 4.56
C SER A 74 9.97 -11.40 3.08
N THR A 75 9.12 -10.81 2.24
CA THR A 75 9.19 -10.90 0.78
C THR A 75 9.09 -9.54 0.12
N LEU A 76 9.71 -9.42 -1.05
CA LEU A 76 9.73 -8.19 -1.85
C LEU A 76 8.92 -8.30 -3.13
N THR A 77 8.80 -9.53 -3.66
CA THR A 77 8.09 -9.80 -4.91
C THR A 77 6.99 -10.82 -4.68
N GLU A 78 5.98 -10.78 -5.55
CA GLU A 78 4.90 -11.76 -5.57
C GLU A 78 5.44 -13.20 -5.72
N GLN A 79 6.43 -13.42 -6.57
CA GLN A 79 7.02 -14.74 -6.74
C GLN A 79 7.66 -15.28 -5.46
N GLN A 80 8.32 -14.42 -4.68
CA GLN A 80 8.86 -14.79 -3.37
C GLN A 80 7.74 -15.11 -2.38
N PHE A 81 6.67 -14.31 -2.40
CA PHE A 81 5.47 -14.53 -1.57
C PHE A 81 4.80 -15.88 -1.88
N ILE A 82 4.52 -16.16 -3.15
CA ILE A 82 3.92 -17.42 -3.62
C ILE A 82 4.79 -18.61 -3.23
N SER A 83 6.12 -18.52 -3.41
CA SER A 83 7.05 -19.59 -3.03
C SER A 83 7.04 -19.87 -1.53
N ASN A 84 7.02 -18.83 -0.70
CA ASN A 84 6.95 -18.97 0.76
C ASN A 84 5.60 -19.58 1.20
N LYS A 85 4.49 -19.17 0.58
CA LYS A 85 3.15 -19.65 0.88
C LYS A 85 3.05 -21.18 0.87
N TYR A 86 3.54 -21.81 -0.20
CA TYR A 86 3.45 -23.26 -0.36
C TYR A 86 4.51 -24.06 0.42
N ARG A 87 5.56 -23.41 0.94
CA ARG A 87 6.63 -24.08 1.68
C ARG A 87 6.45 -24.07 3.19
N HIS A 88 5.84 -23.02 3.74
CA HIS A 88 5.85 -22.78 5.19
C HIS A 88 4.44 -22.69 5.83
N ASN A 89 3.41 -22.38 5.05
CA ASN A 89 2.07 -22.06 5.58
C ASN A 89 1.01 -23.09 5.18
N LEU A 90 1.24 -24.39 5.42
CA LEU A 90 0.20 -25.40 5.20
C LEU A 90 -0.55 -25.70 6.51
N HIS A 91 -1.80 -25.26 6.58
CA HIS A 91 -2.68 -25.49 7.72
C HIS A 91 -3.52 -26.76 7.55
N PHE A 92 -2.89 -27.87 7.15
CA PHE A 92 -3.59 -29.09 6.70
C PHE A 92 -4.69 -29.58 7.64
N PHE A 93 -4.42 -29.67 8.95
CA PHE A 93 -5.41 -30.16 9.92
C PHE A 93 -6.54 -29.16 10.17
N ALA A 94 -6.24 -27.86 10.26
CA ALA A 94 -7.26 -26.82 10.44
C ALA A 94 -8.13 -26.67 9.19
N TRP A 95 -7.54 -26.88 8.02
CA TRP A 95 -8.25 -26.94 6.74
C TRP A 95 -9.14 -28.17 6.62
N LEU A 96 -8.67 -29.36 7.01
CA LEU A 96 -9.51 -30.57 7.06
C LEU A 96 -10.71 -30.39 8.00
N ALA A 97 -10.53 -29.66 9.09
CA ALA A 97 -11.60 -29.32 10.03
C ALA A 97 -12.49 -28.14 9.57
N GLY A 98 -12.23 -27.54 8.41
CA GLY A 98 -12.98 -26.41 7.87
C GLY A 98 -12.81 -25.09 8.63
N GLN A 99 -11.80 -24.98 9.49
CA GLN A 99 -11.60 -23.82 10.37
C GLN A 99 -10.76 -22.71 9.74
N LYS A 100 -9.86 -23.07 8.80
CA LYS A 100 -8.98 -22.14 8.10
C LYS A 100 -8.75 -22.60 6.67
N ASP A 101 -8.32 -21.68 5.81
CA ASP A 101 -7.81 -22.02 4.50
C ASP A 101 -6.52 -22.85 4.60
N LEU A 102 -6.25 -23.67 3.58
CA LEU A 102 -5.04 -24.51 3.52
C LEU A 102 -3.76 -23.67 3.58
N THR A 103 -3.79 -22.46 3.02
CA THR A 103 -2.67 -21.53 3.02
C THR A 103 -3.11 -20.15 3.44
N ASP A 104 -2.27 -19.47 4.22
CA ASP A 104 -2.43 -18.04 4.46
C ASP A 104 -1.89 -17.25 3.26
N SER A 105 -2.75 -16.43 2.63
CA SER A 105 -2.41 -15.54 1.53
C SER A 105 -2.36 -14.06 1.94
N SER A 106 -2.38 -13.78 3.23
CA SER A 106 -2.22 -12.43 3.74
C SER A 106 -0.75 -12.12 3.99
N CYS A 107 -0.38 -10.88 3.74
CA CYS A 107 0.87 -10.32 4.23
C CYS A 107 0.68 -8.86 4.64
N LEU A 108 1.47 -8.42 5.61
CA LEU A 108 1.48 -7.02 6.01
C LEU A 108 2.52 -6.27 5.19
N TRP A 109 2.07 -5.45 4.25
CA TRP A 109 2.94 -4.51 3.57
C TRP A 109 3.37 -3.41 4.54
N THR A 110 4.63 -3.45 4.96
CA THR A 110 5.18 -2.51 5.93
C THR A 110 6.07 -1.52 5.22
N LEU A 111 5.88 -0.23 5.53
CA LEU A 111 6.72 0.87 5.09
C LEU A 111 7.15 1.68 6.32
N ILE A 112 8.45 1.75 6.58
CA ILE A 112 9.05 2.57 7.64
C ILE A 112 9.87 3.65 6.96
N SER A 113 9.68 4.90 7.34
CA SER A 113 10.43 6.03 6.78
C SER A 113 10.99 6.93 7.86
N ALA A 114 12.11 7.59 7.54
CA ALA A 114 12.75 8.59 8.37
C ALA A 114 13.12 9.80 7.50
N PRO A 115 12.96 11.04 8.01
CA PRO A 115 13.36 12.23 7.29
C PRO A 115 14.88 12.34 7.20
N ILE A 116 15.40 12.88 6.10
CA ILE A 116 16.81 13.21 5.87
C ILE A 116 16.90 14.70 5.55
N ALA A 117 17.83 15.41 6.18
CA ALA A 117 18.08 16.82 5.89
C ALA A 117 18.55 17.01 4.43
N PRO A 118 18.14 18.07 3.72
CA PRO A 118 18.52 18.30 2.32
C PRO A 118 20.04 18.39 2.10
N ASP A 119 20.76 18.87 3.11
CA ASP A 119 22.20 19.07 3.18
C ASP A 119 22.90 18.04 4.07
N ALA A 120 22.22 16.93 4.39
CA ALA A 120 22.77 15.86 5.21
C ALA A 120 24.09 15.34 4.65
N THR A 121 25.07 15.23 5.53
CA THR A 121 26.36 14.61 5.26
C THR A 121 26.18 13.11 4.98
N PRO A 122 27.13 12.46 4.27
CA PRO A 122 27.08 11.01 4.06
C PRO A 122 26.96 10.21 5.37
N ASP A 123 27.60 10.66 6.45
CA ASP A 123 27.58 10.01 7.75
C ASP A 123 26.19 10.06 8.40
N GLU A 124 25.49 11.20 8.33
CA GLU A 124 24.11 11.34 8.83
C GLU A 124 23.12 10.47 8.05
N ILE A 125 23.33 10.34 6.74
CA ILE A 125 22.54 9.45 5.87
C ILE A 125 22.77 7.99 6.29
N THR A 126 24.03 7.59 6.50
CA THR A 126 24.38 6.24 6.96
C THR A 126 23.78 5.95 8.35
N GLN A 127 23.85 6.90 9.27
CA GLN A 127 23.25 6.77 10.60
C GLN A 127 21.73 6.60 10.52
N THR A 128 21.06 7.37 9.65
CA THR A 128 19.60 7.26 9.43
C THR A 128 19.24 5.87 8.91
N PHE A 129 20.04 5.32 7.98
CA PHE A 129 19.81 3.95 7.49
C PHE A 129 20.01 2.89 8.57
N GLN A 130 21.03 3.01 9.42
CA GLN A 130 21.24 2.09 10.54
C GLN A 130 20.08 2.12 11.54
N GLN A 131 19.53 3.31 11.82
CA GLN A 131 18.35 3.44 12.68
C GLN A 131 17.12 2.80 12.06
N LEU A 132 16.89 3.00 10.77
CA LEU A 132 15.81 2.35 10.03
C LEU A 132 15.94 0.82 10.05
N GLU A 133 17.14 0.29 9.83
CA GLU A 133 17.38 -1.16 9.88
C GLU A 133 17.14 -1.73 11.28
N THR A 134 17.55 -1.00 12.33
CA THR A 134 17.29 -1.39 13.72
C THR A 134 15.79 -1.44 13.99
N ALA A 135 15.07 -0.36 13.65
CA ALA A 135 13.61 -0.29 13.81
C ALA A 135 12.88 -1.36 12.99
N TRP A 136 13.38 -1.69 11.80
CA TRP A 136 12.86 -2.77 10.97
C TRP A 136 13.01 -4.14 11.64
N VAL A 137 14.20 -4.45 12.17
CA VAL A 137 14.46 -5.72 12.85
C VAL A 137 13.58 -5.86 14.10
N GLU A 138 13.46 -4.80 14.89
CA GLU A 138 12.59 -4.77 16.08
C GLU A 138 11.12 -4.96 15.70
N TRP A 139 10.64 -4.25 14.67
CA TRP A 139 9.28 -4.39 14.15
C TRP A 139 9.00 -5.80 13.65
N TYR A 140 9.92 -6.38 12.88
CA TYR A 140 9.81 -7.75 12.39
C TYR A 140 9.72 -8.76 13.53
N GLN A 141 10.59 -8.63 14.55
CA GLN A 141 10.59 -9.53 15.69
C GLN A 141 9.30 -9.42 16.50
N TRP A 142 8.84 -8.19 16.77
CA TRP A 142 7.58 -7.97 17.47
C TRP A 142 6.41 -8.60 16.71
N TRP A 143 6.37 -8.41 15.39
CA TRP A 143 5.28 -8.91 14.56
C TRP A 143 5.29 -10.44 14.41
N GLN A 144 6.46 -11.10 14.42
CA GLN A 144 6.52 -12.57 14.39
C GLN A 144 6.08 -13.22 15.71
N LEU A 145 6.06 -12.46 16.81
CA LEU A 145 5.65 -12.96 18.13
C LEU A 145 4.14 -12.84 18.39
N HIS A 146 3.40 -12.08 17.57
CA HIS A 146 1.99 -11.74 17.78
C HIS A 146 1.12 -12.16 16.60
#